data_AF-A0A1H7RVJ4-F1
#
_entry.id   AF-A0A1H7RVJ4-F1
#
_cell.length_a   1.000
_cell.length_b   1.000
_cell.length_c   1.000
_cell.angle_alpha   90.00
_cell.angle_beta   90.00
_cell.angle_gamma   90.00
#
_symmetry.space_group_name_H-M   'P 1'
#
loop_
_entity.id
_entity.type
_entity.pdbx_description
1 polymer ?
#
loop_
_entity_poly.entity_id
_entity_poly.type
_entity_poly.pdbx_seq_one_letter_code
_entity_poly.pdbx_strand_id
1 'polypeptide(L)'
;MRRPKLGEILLEMGAINGSDLAHALILQRRLSARLGDVLLRRGLVDDEVLADALGRQRGLGRAGPAPQDCPAIDALARSLPLQVALTFRALPWDRVGGRTLIATSRPEALDDLRAALPESFGSCLFAVVTDGALDARMHQVHGASLARSAECRVPEGLSCRLWGSRPGAAILAIFLLSVLLATLVWPTGALRIATALALMVMSANLGLRVAAALAMRRKPMGFNSIRPAEQSARKLPCITILVPLHQEPDIAAPLTKRLARLDYPRELLDICLVVEADDAKTRAALDRADLPVWMRVIPVPDGHPRTKPRAMNYALTFARGTIVGIYDAEDAPAADQLLTVAARFRAAPARVACLQGLLDYYNPTRNWMSRCFTIEYANWFRLILPGIARLGLVVPLGGTTLFFRRSALERVGAWDAHNVTEDADLGVRLARMGYRTEIIQTTTLEEANASPFAWIKQRSRWMKGYILTWAVHSRRPARLWKDIGPRRFFGFHLLFLGSILNAVLLPVLWSTIIMLFGIPHPISDWLPGNGAIALGTIMASATVLSITLSWIACSTLHHRRLRRWIPTMELYFPLASIAILKALTEIVLRPFHWDKTAHGGFGGVDQGDIGTLEDSLALTDAGHLTRNSGRVTRIA
;
A
#
# COMPACT_ATOMS: atom_id res chain seq x y z
N MET A 1 2.42 -46.52 17.27
CA MET A 1 3.41 -45.75 18.07
C MET A 1 3.08 -44.27 17.96
N ARG A 2 3.19 -43.53 19.06
CA ARG A 2 2.99 -42.07 19.08
C ARG A 2 4.19 -41.41 18.40
N ARG A 3 3.96 -40.52 17.41
CA ARG A 3 5.06 -39.81 16.73
C ARG A 3 5.86 -38.97 17.74
N PRO A 4 7.20 -38.97 17.70
CA PRO A 4 8.02 -38.17 18.60
C PRO A 4 7.74 -36.67 18.43
N LYS A 5 7.76 -35.90 19.52
CA LYS A 5 7.53 -34.44 19.42
C LYS A 5 8.80 -33.76 18.91
N LEU A 6 8.63 -32.69 18.14
CA LEU A 6 9.76 -31.94 17.56
C LEU A 6 10.77 -31.48 18.63
N GLY A 7 10.28 -31.00 19.78
CA GLY A 7 11.15 -30.58 20.88
C GLY A 7 11.96 -31.71 21.50
N GLU A 8 11.41 -32.93 21.59
CA GLU A 8 12.12 -34.11 22.10
C GLU A 8 13.26 -34.49 21.13
N ILE A 9 12.98 -34.49 19.83
CA ILE A 9 13.98 -34.75 18.77
C ILE A 9 15.11 -33.72 18.80
N LEU A 10 14.78 -32.43 18.96
CA LEU A 10 15.79 -31.37 18.99
C LEU A 10 16.67 -31.43 20.24
N LEU A 11 16.14 -31.87 21.38
CA LEU A 11 16.92 -32.16 22.59
C LEU A 11 17.86 -33.36 22.37
N GLU A 12 17.35 -34.45 21.79
CA GLU A 12 18.14 -35.64 21.46
C GLU A 12 19.26 -35.34 20.46
N MET A 13 19.01 -34.41 19.52
CA MET A 13 20.01 -33.91 18.58
C MET A 13 21.07 -33.00 19.24
N GLY A 14 20.89 -32.59 20.49
CA GLY A 14 21.73 -31.59 21.15
C GLY A 14 21.63 -30.19 20.54
N ALA A 15 20.61 -29.93 19.74
CA ALA A 15 20.42 -28.67 19.02
C ALA A 15 19.90 -27.54 19.91
N ILE A 16 19.14 -27.89 20.95
CA ILE A 16 18.60 -26.96 21.95
C ILE A 16 18.74 -27.56 23.34
N ASN A 17 18.69 -26.74 24.39
CA ASN A 17 18.59 -27.23 25.76
C ASN A 17 17.14 -27.20 26.30
N GLY A 18 16.91 -27.76 27.48
CA GLY A 18 15.58 -27.84 28.10
C GLY A 18 14.96 -26.47 28.41
N SER A 19 15.78 -25.46 28.73
CA SER A 19 15.34 -24.09 28.97
C SER A 19 14.86 -23.43 27.68
N ASP A 20 15.62 -23.59 26.58
CA ASP A 20 15.26 -23.07 25.25
C ASP A 20 13.92 -23.63 24.80
N LEU A 21 13.72 -24.95 24.95
CA LEU A 21 12.46 -25.60 24.60
C LEU A 21 11.30 -25.08 25.46
N ALA A 22 11.50 -24.94 26.77
CA ALA A 22 10.47 -24.42 27.67
C ALA A 22 10.05 -22.98 27.29
N HIS A 23 11.01 -22.11 27.02
CA HIS A 23 10.77 -20.75 26.57
C HIS A 23 10.04 -20.71 25.22
N ALA A 24 10.47 -21.51 24.25
CA ALA A 24 9.84 -21.57 22.94
C ALA A 24 8.38 -22.09 23.01
N LEU A 25 8.09 -23.05 23.88
CA LEU A 25 6.73 -23.55 24.12
C LEU A 25 5.82 -22.49 24.78
N ILE A 26 6.35 -21.68 25.70
CA ILE A 26 5.62 -20.55 26.30
C ILE A 26 5.22 -19.54 25.22
N LEU A 27 6.17 -19.20 24.33
CA LEU A 27 5.92 -18.29 23.20
C LEU A 27 4.91 -18.89 22.22
N GLN A 28 5.05 -20.16 21.84
CA GLN A 28 4.14 -20.85 20.93
C GLN A 28 2.67 -20.83 21.42
N ARG A 29 2.42 -20.83 22.74
CA ARG A 29 1.06 -20.70 23.29
C ARG A 29 0.44 -19.33 23.01
N ARG A 30 1.25 -18.26 22.96
CA ARG A 30 0.80 -16.88 22.74
C ARG A 30 0.81 -16.46 21.27
N LEU A 31 1.60 -17.12 20.43
CA LEU A 31 1.82 -16.76 19.04
C LEU A 31 1.14 -17.74 18.07
N SER A 32 0.69 -17.25 16.92
CA SER A 32 0.21 -18.10 15.80
C SER A 32 1.39 -18.60 14.96
N ALA A 33 2.39 -19.18 15.62
CA ALA A 33 3.61 -19.71 15.00
C ALA A 33 3.82 -21.17 15.39
N ARG A 34 4.53 -21.92 14.53
CA ARG A 34 4.94 -23.30 14.84
C ARG A 34 6.16 -23.26 15.76
N LEU A 35 6.38 -24.35 16.50
CA LEU A 35 7.55 -24.44 17.40
C LEU A 35 8.86 -24.27 16.62
N GLY A 36 8.98 -24.92 15.45
CA GLY A 36 10.12 -24.76 14.55
C GLY A 36 10.35 -23.31 14.14
N ASP A 37 9.31 -22.60 13.70
CA ASP A 37 9.41 -21.19 13.32
C ASP A 37 9.87 -20.29 14.48
N VAL A 38 9.39 -20.57 15.70
CA VAL A 38 9.78 -19.82 16.91
C VAL A 38 11.27 -20.03 17.21
N LEU A 39 11.75 -21.28 17.15
CA LEU A 39 13.14 -21.62 17.41
C LEU A 39 14.07 -21.03 16.36
N LEU A 40 13.71 -21.17 15.07
CA LEU A 40 14.47 -20.63 13.94
C LEU A 40 14.59 -19.11 14.03
N ARG A 41 13.47 -18.41 14.25
CA ARG A 41 13.45 -16.93 14.27
C ARG A 41 14.10 -16.32 15.51
N ARG A 42 14.36 -17.12 16.53
CA ARG A 42 15.15 -16.74 17.71
C ARG A 42 16.64 -17.06 17.54
N GLY A 43 17.04 -17.70 16.44
CA GLY A 43 18.41 -18.16 16.24
C GLY A 43 18.81 -19.30 17.17
N LEU A 44 17.84 -20.04 17.73
CA LEU A 44 18.11 -21.19 18.61
C LEU A 44 18.44 -22.46 17.81
N VAL A 45 17.96 -22.53 16.57
CA VAL A 45 18.30 -23.58 15.59
C VAL A 45 18.48 -22.92 14.24
N ASP A 46 19.33 -23.48 13.39
CA ASP A 46 19.40 -23.10 11.99
C ASP A 46 18.35 -23.86 11.15
N ASP A 47 18.23 -23.46 9.87
CA ASP A 47 17.23 -23.99 8.95
C ASP A 47 17.49 -25.47 8.59
N GLU A 48 18.77 -25.89 8.60
CA GLU A 48 19.16 -27.26 8.28
C GLU A 48 18.84 -28.23 9.42
N VAL A 49 19.21 -27.88 10.65
CA VAL A 49 18.91 -28.62 11.87
C VAL A 49 17.40 -28.78 12.04
N LEU A 50 16.63 -27.71 11.77
CA LEU A 50 15.19 -27.79 11.81
C LEU A 50 14.62 -28.74 10.74
N ALA A 51 15.13 -28.67 9.51
CA ALA A 51 14.73 -29.58 8.43
C ALA A 51 15.03 -31.05 8.78
N ASP A 52 16.20 -31.34 9.36
CA ASP A 52 16.59 -32.68 9.79
C ASP A 52 15.71 -33.19 10.94
N ALA A 53 15.39 -32.34 11.92
CA ALA A 53 14.50 -32.69 13.01
C ALA A 53 13.07 -32.97 12.53
N LEU A 54 12.55 -32.18 11.59
CA LEU A 54 11.26 -32.41 10.93
C LEU A 54 11.27 -33.69 10.09
N GLY A 55 12.40 -34.00 9.43
CA GLY A 55 12.65 -35.24 8.72
C GLY A 55 12.54 -36.45 9.66
N ARG A 56 13.28 -36.45 10.76
CA ARG A 56 13.21 -37.49 11.81
C ARG A 56 11.79 -37.65 12.37
N GLN A 57 11.08 -36.54 12.61
CA GLN A 57 9.70 -36.58 13.10
C GLN A 57 8.73 -37.32 12.15
N ARG A 58 8.98 -37.23 10.84
CA ARG A 58 8.11 -37.78 9.79
C ARG A 58 8.68 -39.03 9.13
N GLY A 59 9.84 -39.52 9.57
CA GLY A 59 10.53 -40.66 8.96
C GLY A 59 10.99 -40.35 7.52
N LEU A 60 11.37 -39.11 7.24
CA LEU A 60 11.84 -38.64 5.94
C LEU A 60 13.32 -38.27 6.01
N GLY A 61 14.05 -38.52 4.93
CA GLY A 61 15.41 -38.00 4.75
C GLY A 61 15.41 -36.53 4.31
N ARG A 62 16.58 -35.90 4.39
CA ARG A 62 16.81 -34.58 3.80
C ARG A 62 17.02 -34.71 2.29
N ALA A 63 16.44 -33.79 1.53
CA ALA A 63 16.70 -33.72 0.10
C ALA A 63 18.18 -33.35 -0.14
N GLY A 64 18.78 -33.88 -1.21
CA GLY A 64 20.12 -33.48 -1.63
C GLY A 64 20.17 -32.01 -2.08
N PRO A 65 21.34 -31.53 -2.57
CA PRO A 65 21.45 -30.19 -3.12
C PRO A 65 20.41 -29.95 -4.22
N ALA A 66 20.01 -28.68 -4.41
CA ALA A 66 19.05 -28.34 -5.44
C ALA A 66 19.55 -28.78 -6.83
N PRO A 67 18.69 -29.39 -7.67
CA PRO A 67 19.10 -29.81 -9.01
C PRO A 67 19.60 -28.62 -9.83
N GLN A 68 20.82 -28.75 -10.33
CA GLN A 68 21.42 -27.80 -11.26
C GLN A 68 21.44 -28.46 -12.64
N ASP A 69 21.02 -27.72 -13.67
CA ASP A 69 21.08 -28.13 -15.07
C ASP A 69 20.48 -29.53 -15.36
N CYS A 70 19.29 -29.79 -14.79
CA CYS A 70 18.57 -31.05 -14.93
C CYS A 70 17.23 -30.85 -15.67
N PRO A 71 17.21 -30.76 -17.02
CA PRO A 71 16.00 -30.44 -17.79
C PRO A 71 14.81 -31.39 -17.55
N ALA A 72 15.08 -32.67 -17.30
CA ALA A 72 14.05 -33.67 -17.03
C ALA A 72 13.34 -33.41 -15.69
N ILE A 73 14.10 -33.04 -14.64
CA ILE A 73 13.53 -32.68 -13.33
C ILE A 73 12.86 -31.31 -13.40
N ASP A 74 13.41 -30.36 -14.16
CA ASP A 74 12.77 -29.06 -14.39
C ASP A 74 11.42 -29.20 -15.10
N ALA A 75 11.34 -30.06 -16.12
CA ALA A 75 10.09 -30.35 -16.83
C ALA A 75 9.06 -30.99 -15.90
N LEU A 76 9.49 -31.92 -15.05
CA LEU A 76 8.64 -32.54 -14.03
C LEU A 76 8.18 -31.54 -12.96
N ALA A 77 9.06 -30.64 -12.52
CA ALA A 77 8.69 -29.59 -11.60
C ALA A 77 7.68 -28.60 -12.23
N ARG A 78 7.83 -28.28 -13.52
CA ARG A 78 6.87 -27.48 -14.28
C ARG A 78 5.53 -28.18 -14.52
N SER A 79 5.47 -29.51 -14.52
CA SER A 79 4.23 -30.26 -14.69
C SER A 79 3.40 -30.33 -13.41
N LEU A 80 3.99 -30.08 -12.23
CA LEU A 80 3.24 -29.93 -10.99
C LEU A 80 2.42 -28.63 -11.04
N PRO A 81 1.09 -28.67 -10.79
CA PRO A 81 0.29 -27.46 -10.76
C PRO A 81 0.85 -26.45 -9.76
N LEU A 82 1.10 -25.22 -10.21
CA LEU A 82 1.72 -24.17 -9.40
C LEU A 82 0.98 -23.92 -8.07
N GLN A 83 -0.35 -24.04 -8.07
CA GLN A 83 -1.16 -23.90 -6.86
C GLN A 83 -0.84 -24.99 -5.82
N VAL A 84 -0.59 -26.22 -6.26
CA VAL A 84 -0.19 -27.34 -5.38
C VAL A 84 1.21 -27.06 -4.84
N ALA A 85 2.15 -26.67 -5.70
CA ALA A 85 3.51 -26.33 -5.31
C ALA A 85 3.56 -25.20 -4.25
N LEU A 86 2.77 -24.14 -4.43
CA LEU A 86 2.68 -23.01 -3.50
C LEU A 86 1.97 -23.36 -2.18
N THR A 87 0.87 -24.11 -2.25
CA THR A 87 0.05 -24.45 -1.08
C THR A 87 0.80 -25.37 -0.13
N PHE A 88 1.35 -26.45 -0.68
CA PHE A 88 2.05 -27.49 0.07
C PHE A 88 3.54 -27.25 0.20
N ARG A 89 4.07 -26.19 -0.43
CA ARG A 89 5.49 -25.87 -0.44
C ARG A 89 6.30 -27.11 -0.79
N ALA A 90 6.07 -27.61 -2.00
CA ALA A 90 6.65 -28.85 -2.47
C ALA A 90 6.97 -28.78 -3.97
N LEU A 91 8.10 -29.38 -4.36
CA LEU A 91 8.51 -29.51 -5.75
C LEU A 91 9.19 -30.86 -6.01
N PRO A 92 9.06 -31.40 -7.23
CA PRO A 92 9.94 -32.46 -7.72
C PRO A 92 11.40 -32.03 -7.60
N TRP A 93 12.17 -32.87 -6.93
CA TRP A 93 13.55 -32.60 -6.55
C TRP A 93 14.52 -33.58 -7.20
N ASP A 94 14.15 -34.84 -7.36
CA ASP A 94 15.03 -35.82 -8.01
C ASP A 94 14.23 -37.03 -8.53
N ARG A 95 14.91 -37.98 -9.16
CA ARG A 95 14.38 -39.32 -9.45
C ARG A 95 15.27 -40.39 -8.82
N VAL A 96 14.69 -41.18 -7.92
CA VAL A 96 15.39 -42.27 -7.22
C VAL A 96 14.66 -43.58 -7.47
N GLY A 97 15.34 -44.57 -8.06
CA GLY A 97 14.76 -45.89 -8.33
C GLY A 97 13.52 -45.84 -9.24
N GLY A 98 13.51 -44.97 -10.24
CA GLY A 98 12.38 -44.78 -11.16
C GLY A 98 11.19 -43.98 -10.58
N ARG A 99 11.26 -43.58 -9.30
CA ARG A 99 10.21 -42.82 -8.61
C ARG A 99 10.61 -41.35 -8.49
N THR A 100 9.61 -40.47 -8.56
CA THR A 100 9.82 -39.03 -8.34
C THR A 100 10.03 -38.75 -6.86
N LEU A 101 11.16 -38.13 -6.51
CA LEU A 101 11.40 -37.56 -5.18
C LEU A 101 10.80 -36.15 -5.14
N ILE A 102 9.87 -35.92 -4.23
CA ILE A 102 9.27 -34.61 -3.98
C ILE A 102 9.83 -34.05 -2.68
N ALA A 103 10.53 -32.93 -2.77
CA ALA A 103 11.00 -32.21 -1.60
C ALA A 103 9.91 -31.26 -1.10
N THR A 104 9.73 -31.19 0.22
CA THR A 104 8.78 -30.26 0.85
C THR A 104 9.39 -29.60 2.08
N SER A 105 9.10 -28.31 2.28
CA SER A 105 9.41 -27.60 3.53
C SER A 105 8.29 -27.68 4.57
N ARG A 106 7.18 -28.35 4.22
CA ARG A 106 5.99 -28.55 5.06
C ARG A 106 5.64 -30.03 5.21
N PRO A 107 6.53 -30.84 5.80
CA PRO A 107 6.30 -32.28 5.93
C PRO A 107 5.10 -32.62 6.83
N GLU A 108 4.56 -31.64 7.56
CA GLU A 108 3.31 -31.81 8.28
C GLU A 108 2.07 -31.98 7.40
N ALA A 109 2.08 -31.39 6.20
CA ALA A 109 1.01 -31.44 5.21
C ALA A 109 1.20 -32.55 4.17
N LEU A 110 2.07 -33.52 4.46
CA LEU A 110 2.46 -34.59 3.53
C LEU A 110 1.27 -35.43 3.04
N ASP A 111 0.34 -35.73 3.94
CA ASP A 111 -0.82 -36.58 3.63
C ASP A 111 -1.77 -35.85 2.66
N ASP A 112 -2.01 -34.56 2.89
CA ASP A 112 -2.80 -33.71 1.99
C ASP A 112 -2.08 -33.47 0.65
N LEU A 113 -0.74 -33.29 0.68
CA LEU A 113 0.07 -33.20 -0.54
C LEU A 113 -0.08 -34.46 -1.39
N ARG A 114 0.01 -35.66 -0.80
CA ARG A 114 -0.18 -36.92 -1.52
C ARG A 114 -1.52 -36.99 -2.22
N ALA A 115 -2.59 -36.55 -1.55
CA ALA A 115 -3.93 -36.51 -2.13
C ALA A 115 -4.08 -35.45 -3.24
N ALA A 116 -3.29 -34.38 -3.20
CA ALA A 116 -3.32 -33.30 -4.18
C ALA A 116 -2.38 -33.51 -5.38
N LEU A 117 -1.52 -34.53 -5.37
CA LEU A 117 -0.63 -34.82 -6.48
C LEU A 117 -1.40 -35.39 -7.68
N PRO A 118 -1.09 -34.94 -8.91
CA PRO A 118 -1.69 -35.54 -10.10
C PRO A 118 -1.33 -37.02 -10.22
N GLU A 119 -2.26 -37.84 -10.73
CA GLU A 119 -2.04 -39.30 -10.92
C GLU A 119 -0.82 -39.60 -11.80
N SER A 120 -0.47 -38.69 -12.72
CA SER A 120 0.71 -38.79 -13.59
C SER A 120 2.05 -38.87 -12.84
N PHE A 121 2.10 -38.47 -11.58
CA PHE A 121 3.29 -38.57 -10.74
C PHE A 121 3.51 -39.97 -10.17
N GLY A 122 2.48 -40.84 -10.20
CA GLY A 122 2.55 -42.21 -9.72
C GLY A 122 3.06 -42.32 -8.28
N SER A 123 3.85 -43.36 -8.01
CA SER A 123 4.41 -43.59 -6.66
C SER A 123 5.58 -42.64 -6.37
N CYS A 124 5.35 -41.64 -5.53
CA CYS A 124 6.39 -40.66 -5.16
C CYS A 124 7.15 -41.05 -3.89
N LEU A 125 8.40 -40.60 -3.80
CA LEU A 125 9.18 -40.52 -2.57
C LEU A 125 9.14 -39.08 -2.05
N PHE A 126 9.38 -38.89 -0.76
CA PHE A 126 9.33 -37.57 -0.14
C PHE A 126 10.57 -37.31 0.71
N ALA A 127 11.04 -36.08 0.68
CA ALA A 127 12.15 -35.61 1.49
C ALA A 127 11.87 -34.22 2.05
N VAL A 128 12.53 -33.87 3.14
CA VAL A 128 12.45 -32.53 3.73
C VAL A 128 13.51 -31.63 3.12
N VAL A 129 13.14 -30.37 2.88
CA VAL A 129 14.05 -29.32 2.41
C VAL A 129 13.80 -28.04 3.19
N THR A 130 14.80 -27.17 3.28
CA THR A 130 14.65 -25.84 3.91
C THR A 130 13.73 -24.94 3.08
N ASP A 131 13.12 -23.96 3.73
CA ASP A 131 12.27 -22.98 3.06
C ASP A 131 13.09 -22.17 2.04
N GLY A 132 14.32 -21.79 2.39
CA GLY A 132 15.21 -21.05 1.51
C GLY A 132 15.60 -21.80 0.25
N ALA A 133 16.00 -23.08 0.36
CA ALA A 133 16.35 -23.89 -0.80
C ALA A 133 15.13 -24.17 -1.70
N LEU A 134 13.95 -24.35 -1.10
CA LEU A 134 12.72 -24.50 -1.87
C LEU A 134 12.32 -23.21 -2.58
N ASP A 135 12.39 -22.05 -1.91
CA ASP A 135 12.12 -20.74 -2.54
C ASP A 135 13.07 -20.48 -3.72
N ALA A 136 14.38 -20.77 -3.56
CA ALA A 136 15.36 -20.66 -4.63
C ALA A 136 15.01 -21.58 -5.83
N ARG A 137 14.60 -22.82 -5.55
CA ARG A 137 14.18 -23.75 -6.61
C ARG A 137 12.87 -23.33 -7.29
N MET A 138 11.91 -22.81 -6.53
CA MET A 138 10.67 -22.24 -7.09
C MET A 138 10.97 -21.06 -8.00
N HIS A 139 11.91 -20.21 -7.61
CA HIS A 139 12.38 -19.08 -8.43
C HIS A 139 13.02 -19.58 -9.74
N GLN A 140 13.88 -20.59 -9.68
CA GLN A 140 14.53 -21.16 -10.86
C GLN A 140 13.54 -21.81 -11.84
N VAL A 141 12.59 -22.61 -11.34
CA VAL A 141 11.67 -23.40 -12.19
C VAL A 141 10.49 -22.57 -12.69
N HIS A 142 9.88 -21.77 -11.80
CA HIS A 142 8.63 -21.05 -12.07
C HIS A 142 8.80 -19.53 -12.16
N GLY A 143 10.01 -18.99 -12.00
CA GLY A 143 10.28 -17.55 -11.97
C GLY A 143 9.65 -16.77 -13.12
N ALA A 144 9.85 -17.22 -14.36
CA ALA A 144 9.26 -16.59 -15.54
C ALA A 144 7.72 -16.65 -15.57
N SER A 145 7.12 -17.77 -15.13
CA SER A 145 5.65 -17.91 -15.04
C SER A 145 5.07 -17.00 -13.95
N LEU A 146 5.74 -16.95 -12.79
CA LEU A 146 5.38 -16.08 -11.68
C LEU A 146 5.55 -14.60 -12.03
N ALA A 147 6.59 -14.23 -12.79
CA ALA A 147 6.78 -12.87 -13.29
C ALA A 147 5.64 -12.46 -14.23
N ARG A 148 5.30 -13.31 -15.23
CA ARG A 148 4.14 -13.06 -16.10
C ARG A 148 2.82 -13.00 -15.34
N SER A 149 2.64 -13.86 -14.32
CA SER A 149 1.48 -13.79 -13.44
C SER A 149 1.44 -12.45 -12.70
N ALA A 150 2.58 -11.99 -12.16
CA ALA A 150 2.70 -10.72 -11.46
C ALA A 150 2.36 -9.51 -12.34
N GLU A 151 2.65 -9.58 -13.64
CA GLU A 151 2.24 -8.57 -14.62
C GLU A 151 0.71 -8.59 -14.82
N CYS A 152 0.09 -9.78 -14.84
CA CYS A 152 -1.28 -10.01 -15.29
C CYS A 152 -2.33 -10.35 -14.20
N ARG A 153 -2.02 -10.18 -12.90
CA ARG A 153 -2.94 -10.58 -11.81
C ARG A 153 -4.31 -9.92 -11.86
N VAL A 154 -4.38 -8.65 -12.26
CA VAL A 154 -5.66 -7.90 -12.33
C VAL A 154 -6.39 -8.23 -13.64
N PRO A 155 -7.67 -8.65 -13.58
CA PRO A 155 -8.48 -8.94 -14.76
C PRO A 155 -8.47 -7.78 -15.77
N GLU A 156 -8.42 -8.10 -17.06
CA GLU A 156 -8.25 -7.10 -18.14
C GLU A 156 -9.28 -5.95 -18.07
N GLY A 157 -10.54 -6.27 -17.76
CA GLY A 157 -11.62 -5.27 -17.66
C GLY A 157 -11.46 -4.27 -16.51
N LEU A 158 -10.58 -4.55 -15.56
CA LEU A 158 -10.28 -3.72 -14.38
C LEU A 158 -8.83 -3.20 -14.39
N SER A 159 -8.08 -3.42 -15.47
CA SER A 159 -6.68 -3.00 -15.59
C SER A 159 -6.48 -1.94 -16.67
N CYS A 160 -5.46 -1.10 -16.49
CA CYS A 160 -4.98 -0.17 -17.52
C CYS A 160 -3.93 -0.78 -18.45
N ARG A 161 -3.59 -2.08 -18.34
CA ARG A 161 -2.54 -2.74 -19.15
C ARG A 161 -2.69 -2.57 -20.67
N LEU A 162 -3.92 -2.51 -21.17
CA LEU A 162 -4.18 -2.32 -22.61
C LEU A 162 -4.36 -0.84 -23.00
N TRP A 163 -4.02 0.12 -22.13
CA TRP A 163 -4.18 1.54 -22.46
C TRP A 163 -3.31 1.97 -23.65
N GLY A 164 -2.07 1.46 -23.72
CA GLY A 164 -1.14 1.75 -24.82
C GLY A 164 -1.49 1.03 -26.14
N SER A 165 -2.18 -0.12 -26.09
CA SER A 165 -2.58 -0.89 -27.28
C SER A 165 -4.03 -0.64 -27.73
N ARG A 166 -4.80 0.12 -26.95
CA ARG A 166 -6.16 0.55 -27.29
C ARG A 166 -6.16 1.95 -27.90
N PRO A 167 -7.26 2.37 -28.57
CA PRO A 167 -7.44 3.75 -28.97
C PRO A 167 -7.55 4.73 -27.77
N GLY A 168 -7.33 4.32 -26.52
CA GLY A 168 -7.53 5.17 -25.33
C GLY A 168 -6.65 6.43 -25.31
N ALA A 169 -5.34 6.28 -25.59
CA ALA A 169 -4.44 7.43 -25.70
C ALA A 169 -4.81 8.33 -26.90
N ALA A 170 -5.18 7.73 -28.04
CA ALA A 170 -5.63 8.45 -29.22
C ALA A 170 -6.96 9.21 -28.99
N ILE A 171 -7.94 8.57 -28.33
CA ILE A 171 -9.22 9.17 -27.95
C ILE A 171 -8.98 10.34 -27.01
N LEU A 172 -8.09 10.20 -26.02
CA LEU A 172 -7.73 11.32 -25.14
C LEU A 172 -7.07 12.45 -25.93
N ALA A 173 -6.12 12.14 -26.83
CA ALA A 173 -5.47 13.14 -27.67
C ALA A 173 -6.46 13.88 -28.58
N ILE A 174 -7.35 13.16 -29.25
CA ILE A 174 -8.42 13.72 -30.09
C ILE A 174 -9.34 14.59 -29.25
N PHE A 175 -9.77 14.12 -28.07
CA PHE A 175 -10.60 14.90 -27.16
C PHE A 175 -9.92 16.21 -26.74
N LEU A 176 -8.66 16.16 -26.31
CA LEU A 176 -7.89 17.35 -25.92
C LEU A 176 -7.73 18.32 -27.09
N LEU A 177 -7.45 17.80 -28.30
CA LEU A 177 -7.36 18.61 -29.51
C LEU A 177 -8.70 19.25 -29.88
N SER A 178 -9.81 18.52 -29.77
CA SER A 178 -11.15 19.06 -30.01
C SER A 178 -11.50 20.16 -29.01
N VAL A 179 -11.16 20.00 -27.73
CA VAL A 179 -11.35 21.05 -26.70
C VAL A 179 -10.49 22.28 -27.02
N LEU A 180 -9.24 22.08 -27.43
CA LEU A 180 -8.35 23.17 -27.82
C LEU A 180 -8.90 23.93 -29.04
N LEU A 181 -9.30 23.22 -30.10
CA LEU A 181 -9.88 23.80 -31.30
C LEU A 181 -11.17 24.55 -31.01
N ALA A 182 -12.07 23.97 -30.20
CA ALA A 182 -13.30 24.64 -29.78
C ALA A 182 -13.02 25.93 -28.99
N THR A 183 -11.97 25.92 -28.15
CA THR A 183 -11.54 27.11 -27.40
C THR A 183 -10.97 28.20 -28.31
N LEU A 184 -10.25 27.82 -29.37
CA LEU A 184 -9.72 28.77 -30.36
C LEU A 184 -10.83 29.37 -31.26
N VAL A 185 -11.83 28.56 -31.61
CA VAL A 185 -12.96 29.01 -32.46
C VAL A 185 -13.96 29.87 -31.67
N TRP A 186 -14.24 29.52 -30.42
CA TRP A 186 -15.22 30.24 -29.58
C TRP A 186 -14.70 30.52 -28.16
N PRO A 187 -13.71 31.42 -28.01
CA PRO A 187 -12.99 31.61 -26.76
C PRO A 187 -13.87 32.11 -25.61
N THR A 188 -14.79 33.06 -25.87
CA THR A 188 -15.67 33.61 -24.83
C THR A 188 -16.67 32.59 -24.32
N GLY A 189 -17.30 31.82 -25.22
CA GLY A 189 -18.20 30.74 -24.83
C GLY A 189 -17.50 29.61 -24.09
N ALA A 190 -16.32 29.20 -24.59
CA ALA A 190 -15.50 28.20 -23.91
C ALA A 190 -15.13 28.64 -22.48
N LEU A 191 -14.74 29.91 -22.30
CA LEU A 191 -14.41 30.46 -20.99
C LEU A 191 -15.62 30.53 -20.05
N ARG A 192 -16.82 30.85 -20.55
CA ARG A 192 -18.07 30.81 -19.77
C ARG A 192 -18.40 29.40 -19.30
N ILE A 193 -18.34 28.42 -20.21
CA ILE A 193 -18.57 27.00 -19.88
C ILE A 193 -17.54 26.52 -18.85
N ALA A 194 -16.26 26.83 -19.07
CA ALA A 194 -15.19 26.47 -18.15
C ALA A 194 -15.40 27.10 -16.77
N THR A 195 -15.80 28.36 -16.69
CA THR A 195 -16.09 29.05 -15.42
C THR A 195 -17.27 28.40 -14.69
N ALA A 196 -18.38 28.12 -15.39
CA ALA A 196 -19.55 27.47 -14.82
C ALA A 196 -19.21 26.06 -14.30
N LEU A 197 -18.48 25.26 -15.10
CA LEU A 197 -18.00 23.95 -14.70
C LEU A 197 -17.06 24.03 -13.50
N ALA A 198 -16.15 25.01 -13.48
CA ALA A 198 -15.21 25.21 -12.38
C ALA A 198 -15.91 25.54 -11.07
N LEU A 199 -16.93 26.41 -11.11
CA LEU A 199 -17.75 26.73 -9.93
C LEU A 199 -18.53 25.52 -9.43
N MET A 200 -19.10 24.73 -10.33
CA MET A 200 -19.80 23.49 -9.97
C MET A 200 -18.85 22.49 -9.32
N VAL A 201 -17.67 22.25 -9.92
CA VAL A 201 -16.66 21.32 -9.42
C VAL A 201 -16.08 21.79 -8.07
N MET A 202 -15.75 23.08 -7.94
CA MET A 202 -15.29 23.67 -6.69
C MET A 202 -16.33 23.50 -5.58
N SER A 203 -17.59 23.83 -5.86
CA SER A 203 -18.69 23.72 -4.90
C SER A 203 -18.93 22.28 -4.48
N ALA A 204 -18.92 21.33 -5.42
CA ALA A 204 -19.08 19.91 -5.13
C ALA A 204 -17.93 19.37 -4.28
N ASN A 205 -16.68 19.66 -4.64
CA ASN A 205 -15.50 19.24 -3.88
C ASN A 205 -15.47 19.84 -2.47
N LEU A 206 -15.78 21.13 -2.35
CA LEU A 206 -15.87 21.80 -1.06
C LEU A 206 -17.00 21.20 -0.20
N GLY A 207 -18.17 20.96 -0.79
CA GLY A 207 -19.28 20.28 -0.14
C GLY A 207 -18.89 18.89 0.38
N LEU A 208 -18.15 18.10 -0.41
CA LEU A 208 -17.61 16.82 0.03
C LEU A 208 -16.62 16.98 1.19
N ARG A 209 -15.70 17.96 1.12
CA ARG A 209 -14.74 18.22 2.21
C ARG A 209 -15.43 18.61 3.51
N VAL A 210 -16.47 19.44 3.43
CA VAL A 210 -17.32 19.80 4.58
C VAL A 210 -18.07 18.59 5.11
N ALA A 211 -18.69 17.79 4.24
CA ALA A 211 -19.39 16.57 4.63
C ALA A 211 -18.46 15.57 5.33
N ALA A 212 -17.24 15.41 4.82
CA ALA A 212 -16.19 14.59 5.43
C ALA A 212 -15.81 15.10 6.84
N ALA A 213 -15.60 16.41 6.98
CA ALA A 213 -15.31 17.03 8.27
C ALA A 213 -16.49 16.94 9.26
N LEU A 214 -17.73 17.04 8.79
CA LEU A 214 -18.92 16.84 9.63
C LEU A 214 -19.08 15.37 10.03
N ALA A 215 -18.75 14.42 9.15
CA ALA A 215 -18.73 13.00 9.48
C ALA A 215 -17.70 12.67 10.58
N MET A 216 -16.63 13.46 10.70
CA MET A 216 -15.67 13.36 11.81
C MET A 216 -16.26 13.67 13.18
N ARG A 217 -17.33 14.47 13.27
CA ARG A 217 -18.04 14.76 14.53
C ARG A 217 -18.93 13.60 15.02
N ARG A 218 -19.35 12.72 14.11
CA ARG A 218 -20.17 11.55 14.47
C ARG A 218 -19.33 10.51 15.19
N LYS A 219 -19.92 9.78 16.15
CA LYS A 219 -19.26 8.64 16.80
C LYS A 219 -18.76 7.67 15.71
N PRO A 220 -17.54 7.12 15.84
CA PRO A 220 -17.05 6.14 14.87
C PRO A 220 -18.04 4.97 14.76
N MET A 221 -18.62 4.75 13.58
CA MET A 221 -19.50 3.59 13.36
C MET A 221 -18.65 2.31 13.41
N GLY A 222 -18.96 1.41 14.35
CA GLY A 222 -18.31 0.09 14.41
C GLY A 222 -17.01 0.00 15.22
N PHE A 223 -16.73 0.97 16.09
CA PHE A 223 -15.78 0.79 17.20
C PHE A 223 -16.51 0.20 18.40
N ASN A 224 -16.97 -1.05 18.28
CA ASN A 224 -17.22 -1.85 19.48
C ASN A 224 -15.86 -2.34 19.96
N SER A 225 -15.33 -1.70 21.00
CA SER A 225 -14.15 -2.21 21.70
C SER A 225 -14.49 -3.58 22.27
N ILE A 226 -13.87 -4.63 21.75
CA ILE A 226 -13.85 -5.94 22.41
C ILE A 226 -13.18 -5.74 23.77
N ARG A 227 -13.73 -6.32 24.85
CA ARG A 227 -13.19 -6.18 26.20
C ARG A 227 -11.71 -6.61 26.24
N PRO A 228 -10.81 -5.91 26.96
CA PRO A 228 -9.39 -6.26 27.06
C PRO A 228 -9.12 -7.70 27.51
N ALA A 229 -10.00 -8.27 28.35
CA ALA A 229 -9.88 -9.66 28.80
C ALA A 229 -10.10 -10.71 27.69
N GLU A 230 -10.90 -10.40 26.66
CA GLU A 230 -11.05 -11.26 25.47
C GLU A 230 -9.90 -11.06 24.46
N GLN A 231 -9.17 -9.94 24.57
CA GLN A 231 -8.01 -9.62 23.71
C GLN A 231 -6.74 -10.39 24.08
N SER A 232 -6.56 -10.80 25.35
CA SER A 232 -5.38 -11.55 25.79
C SER A 232 -5.42 -13.04 25.40
N ALA A 233 -6.62 -13.59 25.14
CA ALA A 233 -6.81 -15.01 24.89
C ALA A 233 -6.51 -15.46 23.45
N ARG A 234 -6.40 -14.54 22.48
CA ARG A 234 -6.23 -14.87 21.06
C ARG A 234 -4.83 -14.53 20.53
N LYS A 235 -4.20 -15.54 19.91
CA LYS A 235 -2.86 -15.49 19.35
C LYS A 235 -2.69 -14.38 18.31
N LEU A 236 -1.53 -13.71 18.31
CA LEU A 236 -1.17 -12.70 17.32
C LEU A 236 -0.97 -13.33 15.93
N PRO A 237 -1.34 -12.65 14.82
CA PRO A 237 -1.15 -13.14 13.46
C PRO A 237 0.28 -12.93 12.95
N CYS A 238 0.72 -13.75 12.00
CA CYS A 238 1.90 -13.43 11.20
C CYS A 238 1.60 -12.29 10.22
N ILE A 239 2.49 -11.29 10.16
CA ILE A 239 2.40 -10.12 9.28
C ILE A 239 3.61 -10.11 8.35
N THR A 240 3.36 -10.11 7.03
CA THR A 240 4.40 -9.86 6.03
C THR A 240 4.43 -8.38 5.67
N ILE A 241 5.60 -7.76 5.67
CA ILE A 241 5.80 -6.40 5.17
C ILE A 241 6.58 -6.49 3.86
N LEU A 242 6.03 -5.95 2.77
CA LEU A 242 6.73 -5.80 1.50
C LEU A 242 7.42 -4.44 1.47
N VAL A 243 8.73 -4.43 1.24
CA VAL A 243 9.53 -3.22 1.08
C VAL A 243 10.20 -3.25 -0.29
N PRO A 244 9.60 -2.65 -1.32
CA PRO A 244 10.18 -2.59 -2.66
C PRO A 244 11.34 -1.59 -2.70
N LEU A 245 12.48 -2.03 -3.20
CA LEU A 245 13.72 -1.28 -3.31
C LEU A 245 14.10 -1.11 -4.78
N HIS A 246 14.60 0.07 -5.16
CA HIS A 246 15.07 0.31 -6.52
C HIS A 246 16.18 1.35 -6.58
N GLN A 247 17.39 0.93 -6.94
CA GLN A 247 18.60 1.75 -7.04
C GLN A 247 18.94 2.48 -5.73
N GLU A 248 18.98 1.72 -4.63
CA GLU A 248 19.13 2.23 -3.26
C GLU A 248 20.28 1.49 -2.53
N PRO A 249 21.54 1.69 -2.96
CA PRO A 249 22.68 0.94 -2.42
C PRO A 249 22.95 1.21 -0.94
N ASP A 250 22.55 2.38 -0.42
CA ASP A 250 22.87 2.80 0.96
C ASP A 250 21.71 2.56 1.95
N ILE A 251 20.62 1.92 1.52
CA ILE A 251 19.37 1.86 2.30
C ILE A 251 19.35 0.74 3.33
N ALA A 252 20.15 -0.31 3.14
CA ALA A 252 20.07 -1.55 3.91
C ALA A 252 20.22 -1.34 5.42
N ALA A 253 21.28 -0.64 5.86
CA ALA A 253 21.54 -0.41 7.28
C ALA A 253 20.51 0.56 7.93
N PRO A 254 20.21 1.74 7.35
CA PRO A 254 19.16 2.61 7.87
C PRO A 254 17.79 1.94 7.96
N LEU A 255 17.39 1.20 6.92
CA LEU A 255 16.12 0.49 6.87
C LEU A 255 16.04 -0.60 7.95
N THR A 256 17.10 -1.41 8.09
CA THR A 256 17.19 -2.44 9.12
C THR A 256 17.04 -1.85 10.51
N LYS A 257 17.76 -0.76 10.80
CA LYS A 257 17.69 -0.07 12.09
C LYS A 257 16.29 0.53 12.36
N ARG A 258 15.64 1.11 11.35
CA ARG A 258 14.27 1.66 11.48
C ARG A 258 13.25 0.56 11.75
N LEU A 259 13.23 -0.50 10.94
CA LEU A 259 12.27 -1.59 11.08
C LEU A 259 12.55 -2.48 12.32
N ALA A 260 13.78 -2.45 12.85
CA ALA A 260 14.10 -3.03 14.15
C ALA A 260 13.39 -2.33 15.32
N ARG A 261 12.85 -1.11 15.15
CA ARG A 261 12.10 -0.40 16.21
C ARG A 261 10.65 -0.87 16.35
N LEU A 262 10.13 -1.62 15.38
CA LEU A 262 8.76 -2.14 15.43
C LEU A 262 8.58 -3.06 16.64
N ASP A 263 7.65 -2.70 17.52
CA ASP A 263 7.21 -3.51 18.64
C ASP A 263 6.23 -4.58 18.14
N TYR A 264 6.79 -5.68 17.63
CA TYR A 264 6.04 -6.85 17.23
C TYR A 264 6.89 -8.11 17.44
N PRO A 265 6.31 -9.26 17.82
CA PRO A 265 7.07 -10.51 17.96
C PRO A 265 7.80 -10.85 16.65
N ARG A 266 9.13 -10.97 16.70
CA ARG A 266 9.98 -11.27 15.53
C ARG A 266 9.63 -12.63 14.92
N GLU A 267 9.10 -13.52 15.73
CA GLU A 267 8.59 -14.82 15.35
C GLU A 267 7.35 -14.76 14.42
N LEU A 268 6.69 -13.59 14.38
CA LEU A 268 5.49 -13.34 13.57
C LEU A 268 5.69 -12.23 12.52
N LEU A 269 6.90 -11.67 12.41
CA LEU A 269 7.24 -10.62 11.45
C LEU A 269 8.00 -11.21 10.25
N ASP A 270 7.54 -10.97 9.03
CA ASP A 270 8.19 -11.42 7.79
C ASP A 270 8.43 -10.20 6.88
N ILE A 271 9.62 -9.62 6.91
CA ILE A 271 9.97 -8.47 6.07
C ILE A 271 10.61 -8.96 4.78
N CYS A 272 9.98 -8.65 3.66
CA CYS A 272 10.43 -9.00 2.32
C CYS A 272 11.01 -7.75 1.66
N LEU A 273 12.33 -7.71 1.52
CA LEU A 273 13.05 -6.69 0.76
C LEU A 273 12.99 -7.09 -0.72
N VAL A 274 12.17 -6.40 -1.51
CA VAL A 274 11.86 -6.79 -2.89
C VAL A 274 12.71 -5.98 -3.84
N VAL A 275 13.58 -6.65 -4.61
CA VAL A 275 14.57 -6.00 -5.47
C VAL A 275 14.56 -6.63 -6.86
N GLU A 276 14.72 -5.84 -7.91
CA GLU A 276 14.86 -6.36 -9.28
C GLU A 276 16.15 -7.19 -9.40
N ALA A 277 16.10 -8.31 -10.13
CA ALA A 277 17.23 -9.24 -10.21
C ALA A 277 18.50 -8.60 -10.81
N ASP A 278 18.34 -7.58 -11.65
CA ASP A 278 19.41 -6.84 -12.32
C ASP A 278 19.89 -5.58 -11.56
N ASP A 279 19.31 -5.25 -10.40
CA ASP A 279 19.81 -4.19 -9.52
C ASP A 279 21.01 -4.69 -8.68
N ALA A 280 22.13 -4.90 -9.38
CA ALA A 280 23.35 -5.44 -8.80
C ALA A 280 23.89 -4.59 -7.64
N LYS A 281 23.70 -3.27 -7.66
CA LYS A 281 24.20 -2.36 -6.62
C LYS A 281 23.43 -2.54 -5.31
N THR A 282 22.10 -2.49 -5.36
CA THR A 282 21.25 -2.68 -4.17
C THR A 282 21.41 -4.09 -3.63
N ARG A 283 21.46 -5.11 -4.51
CA ARG A 283 21.69 -6.50 -4.10
C ARG A 283 23.02 -6.70 -3.40
N ALA A 284 24.11 -6.21 -3.97
CA ALA A 284 25.43 -6.34 -3.35
C ALA A 284 25.51 -5.63 -1.99
N ALA A 285 24.71 -4.60 -1.76
CA ALA A 285 24.59 -3.95 -0.46
C ALA A 285 23.79 -4.80 0.54
N LEU A 286 22.68 -5.40 0.10
CA LEU A 286 21.86 -6.30 0.92
C LEU A 286 22.61 -7.59 1.28
N ASP A 287 23.37 -8.16 0.34
CA ASP A 287 24.18 -9.37 0.55
C ASP A 287 25.32 -9.14 1.55
N ARG A 288 25.81 -7.89 1.66
CA ARG A 288 26.82 -7.47 2.65
C ARG A 288 26.21 -7.05 3.99
N ALA A 289 24.90 -6.86 4.07
CA ALA A 289 24.22 -6.45 5.29
C ALA A 289 23.93 -7.67 6.17
N ASP A 290 24.18 -7.53 7.47
CA ASP A 290 23.77 -8.53 8.47
C ASP A 290 22.26 -8.41 8.71
N LEU A 291 21.47 -9.02 7.81
CA LEU A 291 20.02 -8.98 7.87
C LEU A 291 19.51 -9.98 8.91
N PRO A 292 18.67 -9.54 9.87
CA PRO A 292 18.05 -10.46 10.82
C PRO A 292 17.19 -11.51 10.12
N VAL A 293 17.03 -12.70 10.73
CA VAL A 293 16.26 -13.83 10.20
C VAL A 293 14.78 -13.55 9.85
N TRP A 294 14.22 -12.45 10.35
CA TRP A 294 12.87 -11.97 10.05
C TRP A 294 12.83 -10.99 8.86
N MET A 295 13.98 -10.71 8.23
CA MET A 295 14.15 -9.98 6.98
C MET A 295 14.73 -10.91 5.91
N ARG A 296 14.23 -10.82 4.68
CA ARG A 296 14.76 -11.61 3.56
C ARG A 296 14.63 -10.88 2.24
N VAL A 297 15.58 -11.15 1.34
CA VAL A 297 15.62 -10.57 0.00
C VAL A 297 14.82 -11.44 -0.96
N ILE A 298 13.93 -10.81 -1.74
CA ILE A 298 13.20 -11.45 -2.83
C ILE A 298 13.68 -10.82 -4.14
N PRO A 299 14.55 -11.50 -4.91
CA PRO A 299 14.89 -11.06 -6.24
C PRO A 299 13.69 -11.28 -7.17
N VAL A 300 13.30 -10.24 -7.90
CA VAL A 300 12.22 -10.28 -8.89
C VAL A 300 12.86 -10.55 -10.25
N PRO A 301 12.47 -11.63 -10.96
CA PRO A 301 12.95 -11.88 -12.31
C PRO A 301 12.62 -10.72 -13.25
N ASP A 302 13.37 -10.63 -14.34
CA ASP A 302 13.10 -9.65 -15.39
C ASP A 302 11.69 -9.83 -15.97
N GLY A 303 11.11 -8.70 -16.37
CA GLY A 303 9.72 -8.61 -16.82
C GLY A 303 9.29 -7.17 -17.10
N HIS A 304 8.13 -7.01 -17.73
CA HIS A 304 7.59 -5.72 -18.13
C HIS A 304 6.12 -5.56 -17.72
N PRO A 305 5.74 -4.44 -17.07
CA PRO A 305 6.54 -3.23 -16.82
C PRO A 305 7.42 -3.35 -15.55
N ARG A 306 8.51 -2.58 -15.48
CA ARG A 306 9.40 -2.47 -14.30
C ARG A 306 8.84 -1.49 -13.29
N THR A 307 7.93 -1.97 -12.45
CA THR A 307 7.13 -1.15 -11.53
C THR A 307 7.02 -1.78 -10.14
N LYS A 308 6.89 -0.92 -9.13
CA LYS A 308 6.57 -1.29 -7.73
C LYS A 308 5.45 -2.34 -7.62
N PRO A 309 4.25 -2.15 -8.25
CA PRO A 309 3.19 -3.16 -8.19
C PRO A 309 3.55 -4.52 -8.78
N ARG A 310 4.36 -4.61 -9.84
CA ARG A 310 4.82 -5.91 -10.37
C ARG A 310 5.70 -6.63 -9.36
N ALA A 311 6.68 -5.93 -8.81
CA ALA A 311 7.58 -6.46 -7.80
C ALA A 311 6.82 -6.96 -6.57
N MET A 312 5.87 -6.17 -6.06
CA MET A 312 5.01 -6.56 -4.93
C MET A 312 4.12 -7.76 -5.27
N ASN A 313 3.55 -7.84 -6.47
CA ASN A 313 2.75 -8.98 -6.91
C ASN A 313 3.56 -10.28 -6.97
N TYR A 314 4.82 -10.19 -7.38
CA TYR A 314 5.75 -11.32 -7.39
C TYR A 314 6.06 -11.76 -5.96
N ALA A 315 6.49 -10.82 -5.10
CA ALA A 315 6.82 -11.06 -3.70
C ALA A 315 5.64 -11.61 -2.87
N LEU A 316 4.41 -11.18 -3.16
CA LEU A 316 3.19 -11.67 -2.50
C LEU A 316 3.05 -13.20 -2.56
N THR A 317 3.57 -13.83 -3.62
CA THR A 317 3.59 -15.29 -3.79
C THR A 317 4.33 -15.97 -2.63
N PHE A 318 5.39 -15.33 -2.15
CA PHE A 318 6.26 -15.87 -1.10
C PHE A 318 5.91 -15.34 0.29
N ALA A 319 4.96 -14.42 0.43
CA ALA A 319 4.56 -13.88 1.73
C ALA A 319 4.15 -15.00 2.69
N ARG A 320 4.51 -14.89 3.97
CA ARG A 320 4.15 -15.87 5.02
C ARG A 320 2.96 -15.42 5.87
N GLY A 321 2.71 -14.11 5.92
CA GLY A 321 1.70 -13.48 6.75
C GLY A 321 0.27 -13.71 6.27
N THR A 322 -0.66 -13.72 7.23
CA THR A 322 -2.10 -13.63 6.95
C THR A 322 -2.54 -12.17 6.73
N ILE A 323 -1.71 -11.24 7.18
CA ILE A 323 -1.79 -9.80 6.89
C ILE A 323 -0.57 -9.43 6.06
N VAL A 324 -0.77 -8.63 5.02
CA VAL A 324 0.30 -8.10 4.17
C VAL A 324 0.30 -6.57 4.28
N GLY A 325 1.42 -6.00 4.70
CA GLY A 325 1.71 -4.57 4.76
C GLY A 325 2.65 -4.13 3.65
N ILE A 326 2.66 -2.83 3.37
CA ILE A 326 3.61 -2.19 2.45
C ILE A 326 4.28 -1.03 3.17
N TYR A 327 5.61 -0.95 3.09
CA TYR A 327 6.38 0.25 3.43
C TYR A 327 7.28 0.65 2.25
N ASP A 328 7.50 1.94 2.08
CA ASP A 328 8.57 2.47 1.25
C ASP A 328 9.90 2.50 2.03
N ALA A 329 11.01 2.66 1.32
CA ALA A 329 12.34 2.44 1.89
C ALA A 329 12.76 3.55 2.88
N GLU A 330 12.18 4.74 2.75
CA GLU A 330 12.35 5.90 3.62
C GLU A 330 11.41 5.92 4.83
N ASP A 331 10.39 5.06 4.86
CA ASP A 331 9.33 5.11 5.86
C ASP A 331 9.88 4.90 7.28
N ALA A 332 9.35 5.70 8.20
CA ALA A 332 9.55 5.58 9.64
C ALA A 332 8.19 5.31 10.31
N PRO A 333 7.73 4.04 10.35
CA PRO A 333 6.47 3.68 10.98
C PRO A 333 6.55 3.80 12.51
N ALA A 334 5.43 4.16 13.15
CA ALA A 334 5.32 4.14 14.60
C ALA A 334 5.66 2.75 15.17
N ALA A 335 6.34 2.70 16.31
CA ALA A 335 6.83 1.45 16.91
C ALA A 335 5.71 0.43 17.13
N ASP A 336 4.55 0.85 17.65
CA ASP A 336 3.42 -0.02 17.99
C ASP A 336 2.46 -0.31 16.80
N GLN A 337 2.80 0.16 15.59
CA GLN A 337 1.89 0.15 14.43
C GLN A 337 1.36 -1.24 14.11
N LEU A 338 2.21 -2.27 14.15
CA LEU A 338 1.82 -3.64 13.83
C LEU A 338 0.89 -4.26 14.88
N LEU A 339 1.06 -3.92 16.16
CA LEU A 339 0.14 -4.32 17.23
C LEU A 339 -1.24 -3.68 17.02
N THR A 340 -1.27 -2.39 16.68
CA THR A 340 -2.50 -1.66 16.36
C THR A 340 -3.23 -2.27 15.16
N VAL A 341 -2.50 -2.62 14.09
CA VAL A 341 -3.04 -3.31 12.91
C VAL A 341 -3.61 -4.68 13.27
N ALA A 342 -2.85 -5.51 13.99
CA ALA A 342 -3.28 -6.84 14.42
C ALA A 342 -4.54 -6.77 15.30
N ALA A 343 -4.55 -5.85 16.26
CA ALA A 343 -5.69 -5.63 17.15
C ALA A 343 -6.93 -5.18 16.37
N ARG A 344 -6.79 -4.28 15.40
CA ARG A 344 -7.92 -3.80 14.62
C ARG A 344 -8.47 -4.87 13.68
N PHE A 345 -7.64 -5.58 12.93
CA PHE A 345 -8.13 -6.67 12.08
C PHE A 345 -8.79 -7.80 12.88
N ARG A 346 -8.38 -8.03 14.12
CA ARG A 346 -9.04 -8.99 15.01
C ARG A 346 -10.44 -8.55 15.41
N ALA A 347 -10.66 -7.25 15.64
CA ALA A 347 -11.96 -6.69 16.03
C ALA A 347 -12.86 -6.35 14.84
N ALA A 348 -12.28 -6.12 13.66
CA ALA A 348 -13.00 -5.67 12.48
C ALA A 348 -13.76 -6.82 11.80
N PRO A 349 -14.97 -6.59 11.27
CA PRO A 349 -15.71 -7.57 10.48
C PRO A 349 -14.90 -8.10 9.29
N ALA A 350 -15.21 -9.30 8.80
CA ALA A 350 -14.51 -9.93 7.67
C ALA A 350 -14.51 -9.09 6.38
N ARG A 351 -15.52 -8.24 6.19
CA ARG A 351 -15.60 -7.29 5.06
C ARG A 351 -14.57 -6.16 5.11
N VAL A 352 -13.93 -5.91 6.26
CA VAL A 352 -12.82 -4.96 6.35
C VAL A 352 -11.56 -5.66 5.84
N ALA A 353 -11.20 -5.32 4.61
CA ALA A 353 -10.09 -5.95 3.89
C ALA A 353 -8.79 -5.17 4.03
N CYS A 354 -8.88 -3.86 4.25
CA CYS A 354 -7.74 -2.95 4.28
C CYS A 354 -7.82 -2.01 5.49
N LEU A 355 -6.69 -1.80 6.14
CA LEU A 355 -6.46 -0.74 7.12
C LEU A 355 -5.41 0.21 6.54
N GLN A 356 -5.74 1.50 6.48
CA GLN A 356 -4.85 2.58 6.08
C GLN A 356 -4.45 3.35 7.34
N GLY A 357 -3.16 3.48 7.61
CA GLY A 357 -2.65 4.40 8.62
C GLY A 357 -2.55 5.83 8.10
N LEU A 358 -2.12 6.73 8.98
CA LEU A 358 -1.89 8.13 8.67
C LEU A 358 -0.48 8.32 8.13
N LEU A 359 -0.32 9.26 7.20
CA LEU A 359 0.99 9.71 6.74
C LEU A 359 1.26 11.12 7.27
N ASP A 360 2.52 11.37 7.60
CA ASP A 360 3.02 12.65 8.08
C ASP A 360 4.52 12.77 7.77
N TYR A 361 5.13 13.90 8.06
CA TYR A 361 6.52 14.17 7.64
C TYR A 361 7.44 14.49 8.79
N TYR A 362 8.69 14.03 8.69
CA TYR A 362 9.74 14.34 9.66
C TYR A 362 10.53 15.62 9.33
N ASN A 363 10.40 16.20 8.12
CA ASN A 363 11.08 17.45 7.72
C ASN A 363 10.13 18.66 7.44
N PRO A 364 9.06 18.89 8.23
CA PRO A 364 8.07 19.92 7.93
C PRO A 364 8.61 21.35 8.05
N THR A 365 9.78 21.56 8.65
CA THR A 365 10.40 22.88 8.86
C THR A 365 11.43 23.26 7.80
N ARG A 366 11.78 22.34 6.89
CA ARG A 366 12.87 22.50 5.91
C ARG A 366 12.76 23.78 5.08
N ASN A 367 11.60 24.04 4.47
CA ASN A 367 11.31 25.28 3.74
C ASN A 367 9.79 25.51 3.59
N TRP A 368 9.38 26.55 2.87
CA TRP A 368 7.96 26.84 2.67
C TRP A 368 7.22 25.68 1.98
N MET A 369 7.86 25.02 1.01
CA MET A 369 7.29 23.91 0.27
C MET A 369 6.99 22.71 1.18
N SER A 370 7.94 22.30 2.03
CA SER A 370 7.73 21.19 2.96
C SER A 370 6.64 21.47 4.00
N ARG A 371 6.47 22.74 4.41
CA ARG A 371 5.35 23.17 5.28
C ARG A 371 4.01 23.01 4.58
N CYS A 372 3.89 23.52 3.35
CA CYS A 372 2.66 23.40 2.56
C CYS A 372 2.29 21.94 2.29
N PHE A 373 3.28 21.12 1.96
CA PHE A 373 3.12 19.69 1.74
C PHE A 373 2.59 18.97 3.00
N THR A 374 3.13 19.32 4.17
CA THR A 374 2.68 18.79 5.46
C THR A 374 1.26 19.22 5.81
N ILE A 375 0.91 20.49 5.58
CA ILE A 375 -0.46 21.00 5.80
C ILE A 375 -1.47 20.27 4.94
N GLU A 376 -1.13 20.04 3.66
CA GLU A 376 -2.00 19.31 2.73
C GLU A 376 -2.25 17.87 3.20
N TYR A 377 -1.20 17.16 3.63
CA TYR A 377 -1.31 15.80 4.15
C TYR A 377 -2.07 15.73 5.47
N ALA A 378 -1.86 16.68 6.38
CA ALA A 378 -2.65 16.79 7.59
C ALA A 378 -4.15 16.93 7.25
N ASN A 379 -4.50 17.81 6.33
CA ASN A 379 -5.88 17.96 5.83
C ASN A 379 -6.40 16.65 5.21
N TRP A 380 -5.61 15.98 4.37
CA TRP A 380 -6.03 14.74 3.72
C TRP A 380 -6.18 13.57 4.71
N PHE A 381 -5.12 13.17 5.40
CA PHE A 381 -5.10 11.95 6.23
C PHE A 381 -5.84 12.09 7.56
N ARG A 382 -5.96 13.29 8.14
CA ARG A 382 -6.57 13.47 9.48
C ARG A 382 -8.00 13.96 9.44
N LEU A 383 -8.46 14.51 8.32
CA LEU A 383 -9.81 15.08 8.21
C LEU A 383 -10.58 14.49 7.02
N ILE A 384 -10.05 14.64 5.80
CA ILE A 384 -10.81 14.32 4.58
C ILE A 384 -10.94 12.81 4.35
N LEU A 385 -9.84 12.06 4.34
CA LEU A 385 -9.82 10.62 4.06
C LEU A 385 -10.58 9.80 5.13
N PRO A 386 -10.42 10.05 6.44
CA PRO A 386 -11.27 9.45 7.46
C PRO A 386 -12.75 9.81 7.26
N GLY A 387 -13.04 11.05 6.85
CA GLY A 387 -14.41 11.51 6.60
C GLY A 387 -15.05 10.80 5.43
N ILE A 388 -14.33 10.63 4.32
CA ILE A 388 -14.73 9.83 3.15
C ILE A 388 -15.06 8.40 3.57
N ALA A 389 -14.19 7.77 4.38
CA ALA A 389 -14.41 6.43 4.90
C ALA A 389 -15.68 6.35 5.78
N ARG A 390 -15.92 7.33 6.66
CA ARG A 390 -17.14 7.39 7.50
C ARG A 390 -18.42 7.68 6.71
N LEU A 391 -18.32 8.40 5.60
CA LEU A 391 -19.42 8.59 4.65
C LEU A 391 -19.73 7.32 3.84
N GLY A 392 -18.89 6.28 3.96
CA GLY A 392 -19.07 5.00 3.27
C GLY A 392 -18.76 5.06 1.77
N LEU A 393 -18.03 6.10 1.34
CA LEU A 393 -17.58 6.30 -0.04
C LEU A 393 -16.40 5.39 -0.39
N VAL A 394 -16.00 5.39 -1.66
CA VAL A 394 -14.76 4.72 -2.10
C VAL A 394 -13.57 5.45 -1.50
N VAL A 395 -12.67 4.70 -0.87
CA VAL A 395 -11.45 5.24 -0.26
C VAL A 395 -10.30 5.03 -1.23
N PRO A 396 -9.76 6.08 -1.87
CA PRO A 396 -8.49 5.98 -2.58
C PRO A 396 -7.37 5.75 -1.54
N LEU A 397 -6.62 4.66 -1.69
CA LEU A 397 -5.55 4.30 -0.76
C LEU A 397 -4.32 5.21 -0.96
N GLY A 398 -3.47 5.34 0.06
CA GLY A 398 -2.38 6.30 0.14
C GLY A 398 -0.96 5.74 -0.03
N GLY A 399 -0.78 4.69 -0.82
CA GLY A 399 0.54 4.22 -1.28
C GLY A 399 1.37 3.41 -0.28
N THR A 400 1.45 3.86 0.96
CA THR A 400 2.15 3.19 2.06
C THR A 400 1.30 3.17 3.34
N THR A 401 1.78 2.44 4.35
CA THR A 401 1.06 2.21 5.63
C THR A 401 -0.29 1.57 5.38
N LEU A 402 -0.28 0.62 4.45
CA LEU A 402 -1.43 -0.12 3.97
C LEU A 402 -1.31 -1.57 4.39
N PHE A 403 -2.27 -2.05 5.16
CA PHE A 403 -2.31 -3.42 5.63
C PHE A 403 -3.56 -4.10 5.10
N PHE A 404 -3.38 -5.27 4.49
CA PHE A 404 -4.46 -6.03 3.88
C PHE A 404 -4.60 -7.40 4.55
N ARG A 405 -5.84 -7.88 4.67
CA ARG A 405 -6.04 -9.33 4.78
C ARG A 405 -5.55 -9.96 3.49
N ARG A 406 -4.57 -10.85 3.57
CA ARG A 406 -3.96 -11.47 2.39
C ARG A 406 -5.01 -12.09 1.46
N SER A 407 -5.96 -12.83 2.02
CA SER A 407 -7.01 -13.50 1.25
C SER A 407 -7.92 -12.53 0.48
N ALA A 408 -8.15 -11.32 1.01
CA ALA A 408 -8.91 -10.29 0.30
C ALA A 408 -8.06 -9.65 -0.81
N LEU A 409 -6.78 -9.36 -0.53
CA LEU A 409 -5.83 -8.84 -1.51
C LEU A 409 -5.65 -9.79 -2.71
N GLU A 410 -5.48 -11.08 -2.45
CA GLU A 410 -5.36 -12.10 -3.51
C GLU A 410 -6.65 -12.22 -4.33
N ARG A 411 -7.82 -12.18 -3.67
CA ARG A 411 -9.12 -12.26 -4.35
C ARG A 411 -9.39 -11.10 -5.30
N VAL A 412 -8.92 -9.90 -4.97
CA VAL A 412 -9.09 -8.72 -5.83
C VAL A 412 -8.05 -8.64 -6.96
N GLY A 413 -7.15 -9.62 -7.06
CA GLY A 413 -6.08 -9.65 -8.06
C GLY A 413 -4.84 -8.82 -7.67
N ALA A 414 -4.65 -8.53 -6.38
CA ALA A 414 -3.53 -7.76 -5.83
C ALA A 414 -3.37 -6.36 -6.48
N TRP A 415 -2.16 -5.93 -6.86
CA TRP A 415 -1.93 -4.60 -7.45
C TRP A 415 -1.97 -4.65 -8.97
N ASP A 416 -2.47 -3.61 -9.65
CA ASP A 416 -2.33 -3.53 -11.12
C ASP A 416 -0.90 -3.11 -11.47
N ALA A 417 -0.11 -4.05 -12.03
CA ALA A 417 1.27 -3.81 -12.43
C ALA A 417 1.47 -2.63 -13.39
N HIS A 418 0.42 -2.22 -14.11
CA HIS A 418 0.48 -1.20 -15.15
C HIS A 418 -0.03 0.16 -14.68
N ASN A 419 -0.57 0.26 -13.47
CA ASN A 419 -1.10 1.50 -12.94
C ASN A 419 -0.03 2.22 -12.11
N VAL A 420 0.17 3.51 -12.37
CA VAL A 420 1.16 4.33 -11.65
C VAL A 420 0.65 4.84 -10.29
N THR A 421 -0.64 4.61 -9.99
CA THR A 421 -1.27 4.72 -8.67
C THR A 421 -2.06 3.44 -8.40
N GLU A 422 -1.35 2.34 -8.23
CA GLU A 422 -1.90 1.00 -8.00
C GLU A 422 -2.76 0.91 -6.73
N ASP A 423 -2.47 1.79 -5.77
CA ASP A 423 -3.11 1.92 -4.46
C ASP A 423 -4.52 2.50 -4.58
N ALA A 424 -4.68 3.62 -5.28
CA ALA A 424 -5.96 4.26 -5.52
C ALA A 424 -6.90 3.33 -6.31
N ASP A 425 -6.36 2.64 -7.32
CA ASP A 425 -7.06 1.59 -8.08
C ASP A 425 -7.48 0.41 -7.21
N LEU A 426 -6.57 -0.09 -6.36
CA LEU A 426 -6.87 -1.17 -5.42
C LEU A 426 -8.02 -0.80 -4.47
N GLY A 427 -8.07 0.45 -4.00
CA GLY A 427 -9.18 0.99 -3.20
C GLY A 427 -10.54 0.88 -3.92
N VAL A 428 -10.58 1.21 -5.21
CA VAL A 428 -11.80 1.08 -6.04
C VAL A 428 -12.17 -0.39 -6.24
N ARG A 429 -11.20 -1.26 -6.57
CA ARG A 429 -11.46 -2.70 -6.76
C ARG A 429 -11.97 -3.38 -5.49
N LEU A 430 -11.42 -3.05 -4.33
CA LEU A 430 -11.93 -3.50 -3.03
C LEU A 430 -13.39 -3.09 -2.84
N ALA A 431 -13.73 -1.82 -3.10
CA ALA A 431 -15.10 -1.32 -2.98
C ALA A 431 -16.08 -2.02 -3.93
N ARG A 432 -15.66 -2.32 -5.17
CA ARG A 432 -16.44 -3.07 -6.18
C ARG A 432 -16.68 -4.52 -5.79
N MET A 433 -15.82 -5.11 -4.96
CA MET A 433 -16.03 -6.45 -4.39
C MET A 433 -16.73 -6.43 -3.02
N GLY A 434 -17.30 -5.28 -2.62
CA GLY A 434 -18.06 -5.14 -1.37
C GLY A 434 -17.19 -5.02 -0.11
N TYR A 435 -15.87 -4.99 -0.24
CA TYR A 435 -14.98 -4.76 0.89
C TYR A 435 -15.01 -3.31 1.38
N ARG A 436 -14.48 -3.12 2.59
CA ARG A 436 -14.32 -1.83 3.25
C ARG A 436 -12.86 -1.59 3.62
N THR A 437 -12.47 -0.33 3.55
CA THR A 437 -11.22 0.19 4.08
C THR A 437 -11.52 1.03 5.30
N GLU A 438 -10.74 0.89 6.36
CA GLU A 438 -10.83 1.73 7.54
C GLU A 438 -9.53 2.52 7.74
N ILE A 439 -9.67 3.76 8.22
CA ILE A 439 -8.52 4.59 8.59
C ILE A 439 -8.24 4.39 10.07
N ILE A 440 -7.03 3.98 10.41
CA ILE A 440 -6.58 3.71 11.78
C ILE A 440 -5.62 4.80 12.27
N GLN A 441 -5.61 5.05 13.58
CA GLN A 441 -4.76 6.07 14.21
C GLN A 441 -3.39 5.46 14.55
N THR A 442 -2.58 5.30 13.53
CA THR A 442 -1.15 4.99 13.62
C THR A 442 -0.48 5.71 12.47
N THR A 443 0.69 6.28 12.70
CA THR A 443 1.33 7.19 11.75
C THR A 443 2.64 6.61 11.25
N THR A 444 2.92 6.84 9.98
CA THR A 444 4.25 6.64 9.39
C THR A 444 4.79 7.99 8.95
N LEU A 445 6.04 8.26 9.31
CA LEU A 445 6.73 9.47 8.92
C LEU A 445 7.52 9.26 7.62
N GLU A 446 7.38 10.20 6.70
CA GLU A 446 8.04 10.24 5.40
C GLU A 446 8.88 11.52 5.23
N GLU A 447 9.65 11.60 4.14
CA GLU A 447 10.28 12.83 3.70
C GLU A 447 9.31 13.67 2.85
N ALA A 448 9.03 14.90 3.24
CA ALA A 448 8.29 15.84 2.42
C ALA A 448 9.13 16.33 1.24
N ASN A 449 8.49 16.45 0.07
CA ASN A 449 9.10 17.10 -1.09
C ASN A 449 9.33 18.59 -0.82
N ALA A 450 10.60 19.00 -0.84
CA ALA A 450 11.02 20.37 -0.57
C ALA A 450 11.41 21.16 -1.83
N SER A 451 11.16 20.64 -3.03
CA SER A 451 11.48 21.29 -4.31
C SER A 451 10.26 21.36 -5.24
N PRO A 452 9.98 22.50 -5.89
CA PRO A 452 8.88 22.62 -6.85
C PRO A 452 8.96 21.61 -8.00
N PHE A 453 10.16 21.37 -8.55
CA PHE A 453 10.33 20.43 -9.66
C PHE A 453 10.05 18.99 -9.24
N ALA A 454 10.62 18.55 -8.10
CA ALA A 454 10.35 17.20 -7.57
C ALA A 454 8.87 17.02 -7.24
N TRP A 455 8.24 18.05 -6.67
CA TRP A 455 6.81 18.05 -6.40
C TRP A 455 5.96 17.90 -7.65
N ILE A 456 6.26 18.67 -8.73
CA ILE A 456 5.51 18.59 -9.99
C ILE A 456 5.61 17.19 -10.59
N LYS A 457 6.80 16.57 -10.56
CA LYS A 457 7.00 15.20 -11.02
C LYS A 457 6.16 14.20 -10.22
N GLN A 458 6.18 14.30 -8.89
CA GLN A 458 5.41 13.41 -8.03
C GLN A 458 3.90 13.58 -8.25
N ARG A 459 3.40 14.83 -8.30
CA ARG A 459 1.98 15.10 -8.45
C ARG A 459 1.45 14.83 -9.84
N SER A 460 2.26 15.01 -10.89
CA SER A 460 1.86 14.62 -12.24
C SER A 460 1.65 13.11 -12.32
N ARG A 461 2.49 12.31 -11.66
CA ARG A 461 2.32 10.84 -11.55
C ARG A 461 1.02 10.47 -10.84
N TRP A 462 0.68 11.12 -9.72
CA TRP A 462 -0.56 10.84 -9.00
C TRP A 462 -1.79 11.18 -9.81
N MET A 463 -1.81 12.38 -10.42
CA MET A 463 -2.91 12.82 -11.28
C MET A 463 -3.08 11.92 -12.49
N LYS A 464 -1.97 11.47 -13.09
CA LYS A 464 -1.97 10.51 -14.19
C LYS A 464 -2.65 9.20 -13.79
N GLY A 465 -2.27 8.64 -12.64
CA GLY A 465 -2.88 7.42 -12.13
C GLY A 465 -4.36 7.60 -11.76
N TYR A 466 -4.76 8.77 -11.25
CA TYR A 466 -6.18 9.10 -11.02
C TYR A 466 -6.98 9.13 -12.31
N ILE A 467 -6.44 9.72 -13.39
CA ILE A 467 -7.09 9.72 -14.71
C ILE A 467 -7.27 8.30 -15.23
N LEU A 468 -6.21 7.48 -15.17
CA LEU A 468 -6.25 6.10 -15.64
C LEU A 468 -7.24 5.24 -14.83
N THR A 469 -7.20 5.37 -13.50
CA THR A 469 -8.11 4.66 -12.58
C THR A 469 -9.56 5.06 -12.84
N TRP A 470 -9.83 6.37 -12.98
CA TRP A 470 -11.16 6.86 -13.33
C TRP A 470 -11.63 6.29 -14.66
N ALA A 471 -10.78 6.38 -15.70
CA ALA A 471 -11.14 5.94 -17.02
C ALA A 471 -11.42 4.43 -17.07
N VAL A 472 -10.56 3.60 -16.47
CA VAL A 472 -10.71 2.13 -16.41
C VAL A 472 -12.04 1.74 -15.77
N HIS A 473 -12.34 2.27 -14.60
CA HIS A 473 -13.56 1.89 -13.89
C HIS A 473 -14.83 2.52 -14.47
N SER A 474 -14.72 3.66 -15.18
CA SER A 474 -15.84 4.32 -15.86
C SER A 474 -16.17 3.72 -17.23
N ARG A 475 -15.38 2.78 -17.77
CA ARG A 475 -15.65 2.14 -19.08
C ARG A 475 -17.04 1.51 -19.19
N ARG A 476 -17.60 1.04 -18.07
CA ARG A 476 -18.92 0.41 -17.98
C ARG A 476 -19.70 1.01 -16.80
N PRO A 477 -20.24 2.24 -16.94
CA PRO A 477 -20.81 2.98 -15.81
C PRO A 477 -22.01 2.25 -15.17
N ALA A 478 -22.84 1.58 -15.96
CA ALA A 478 -23.94 0.76 -15.44
C ALA A 478 -23.45 -0.40 -14.56
N ARG A 479 -22.32 -1.03 -14.91
CA ARG A 479 -21.71 -2.08 -14.08
C ARG A 479 -21.08 -1.48 -12.83
N LEU A 480 -20.38 -0.35 -12.96
CA LEU A 480 -19.84 0.36 -11.80
C LEU A 480 -20.95 0.71 -10.80
N TRP A 481 -22.05 1.30 -11.28
CA TRP A 481 -23.22 1.61 -10.46
C TRP A 481 -23.77 0.40 -9.72
N LYS A 482 -23.89 -0.75 -10.40
CA LYS A 482 -24.32 -2.02 -9.77
C LYS A 482 -23.32 -2.49 -8.71
N ASP A 483 -22.02 -2.41 -8.99
CA ASP A 483 -20.96 -2.91 -8.11
C ASP A 483 -20.84 -2.10 -6.81
N ILE A 484 -20.95 -0.76 -6.86
CA ILE A 484 -20.69 0.11 -5.70
C ILE A 484 -21.92 0.88 -5.18
N GLY A 485 -23.01 0.91 -5.94
CA GLY A 485 -24.22 1.64 -5.60
C GLY A 485 -24.12 3.17 -5.75
N PRO A 486 -25.26 3.89 -5.66
CA PRO A 486 -25.38 5.31 -6.01
C PRO A 486 -24.43 6.22 -5.22
N ARG A 487 -24.39 6.05 -3.89
CA ARG A 487 -23.60 6.93 -3.00
C ARG A 487 -22.11 6.86 -3.34
N ARG A 488 -21.58 5.65 -3.51
CA ARG A 488 -20.17 5.43 -3.86
C ARG A 488 -19.87 5.80 -5.30
N PHE A 489 -20.83 5.66 -6.21
CA PHE A 489 -20.71 6.05 -7.61
C PHE A 489 -20.47 7.56 -7.76
N PHE A 490 -21.32 8.39 -7.17
CA PHE A 490 -21.12 9.84 -7.19
C PHE A 490 -19.87 10.26 -6.41
N GLY A 491 -19.60 9.63 -5.26
CA GLY A 491 -18.37 9.87 -4.51
C GLY A 491 -17.11 9.54 -5.31
N PHE A 492 -17.12 8.44 -6.07
CA PHE A 492 -16.02 8.04 -6.94
C PHE A 492 -15.77 9.07 -8.04
N HIS A 493 -16.81 9.53 -8.74
CA HIS A 493 -16.65 10.56 -9.76
C HIS A 493 -16.16 11.88 -9.16
N LEU A 494 -16.68 12.28 -8.01
CA LEU A 494 -16.26 13.50 -7.35
C LEU A 494 -14.79 13.43 -6.88
N LEU A 495 -14.37 12.32 -6.28
CA LEU A 495 -13.00 12.15 -5.79
C LEU A 495 -11.97 12.05 -6.91
N PHE A 496 -12.26 11.31 -7.98
CA PHE A 496 -11.30 11.11 -9.06
C PHE A 496 -11.43 12.21 -10.12
N LEU A 497 -12.56 12.27 -10.84
CA LEU A 497 -12.78 13.25 -11.90
C LEU A 497 -12.89 14.67 -11.35
N GLY A 498 -13.59 14.87 -10.24
CA GLY A 498 -13.72 16.19 -9.62
C GLY A 498 -12.37 16.77 -9.19
N SER A 499 -11.44 15.95 -8.68
CA SER A 499 -10.08 16.42 -8.34
C SER A 499 -9.26 16.79 -9.58
N ILE A 500 -9.36 16.00 -10.66
CA ILE A 500 -8.70 16.27 -11.94
C ILE A 500 -9.22 17.58 -12.53
N LEU A 501 -10.55 17.72 -12.65
CA LEU A 501 -11.19 18.93 -13.18
C LEU A 501 -10.86 20.15 -12.33
N ASN A 502 -10.79 20.01 -11.01
CA ASN A 502 -10.40 21.11 -10.13
C ASN A 502 -8.98 21.60 -10.46
N ALA A 503 -8.02 20.70 -10.68
CA ALA A 503 -6.65 21.08 -11.04
C ALA A 503 -6.57 21.75 -12.44
N VAL A 504 -7.35 21.26 -13.41
CA VAL A 504 -7.41 21.84 -14.77
C VAL A 504 -8.07 23.21 -14.79
N LEU A 505 -9.16 23.39 -14.02
CA LEU A 505 -10.01 24.57 -14.08
C LEU A 505 -9.63 25.67 -13.07
N LEU A 506 -8.72 25.40 -12.14
CA LEU A 506 -8.27 26.39 -11.16
C LEU A 506 -7.79 27.72 -11.79
N PRO A 507 -7.00 27.73 -12.89
CA PRO A 507 -6.55 28.97 -13.52
C PRO A 507 -7.70 29.81 -14.07
N VAL A 508 -8.80 29.16 -14.51
CA VAL A 508 -10.01 29.85 -15.00
C VAL A 508 -10.69 30.59 -13.87
N LEU A 509 -10.82 29.99 -12.69
CA LEU A 509 -11.40 30.69 -11.53
C LEU A 509 -10.51 31.85 -11.10
N TRP A 510 -9.19 31.65 -11.06
CA TRP A 510 -8.25 32.69 -10.66
C TRP A 510 -8.25 33.89 -11.60
N SER A 511 -8.42 33.69 -12.92
CA SER A 511 -8.50 34.80 -13.87
C SER A 511 -9.69 35.72 -13.58
N THR A 512 -10.77 35.21 -12.99
CA THR A 512 -11.97 36.02 -12.69
C THR A 512 -11.77 37.02 -11.55
N ILE A 513 -10.73 36.86 -10.72
CA ILE A 513 -10.44 37.75 -9.59
C ILE A 513 -10.14 39.18 -10.06
N ILE A 514 -9.59 39.35 -11.27
CA ILE A 514 -9.24 40.67 -11.81
C ILE A 514 -10.48 41.59 -11.93
N MET A 515 -11.67 41.02 -12.09
CA MET A 515 -12.93 41.78 -12.16
C MET A 515 -13.22 42.54 -10.86
N LEU A 516 -12.76 42.05 -9.71
CA LEU A 516 -12.92 42.73 -8.42
C LEU A 516 -12.09 44.01 -8.31
N PHE A 517 -11.07 44.15 -9.17
CA PHE A 517 -10.23 45.34 -9.26
C PHE A 517 -10.68 46.29 -10.38
N GLY A 518 -11.87 46.07 -10.95
CA GLY A 518 -12.40 46.87 -12.05
C GLY A 518 -11.75 46.61 -13.41
N ILE A 519 -10.94 45.55 -13.52
CA ILE A 519 -10.30 45.17 -14.79
C ILE A 519 -11.32 44.38 -15.64
N PRO A 520 -11.58 44.76 -16.91
CA PRO A 520 -12.47 44.03 -17.79
C PRO A 520 -12.00 42.57 -18.00
N HIS A 521 -12.94 41.62 -17.98
CA HIS A 521 -12.69 40.21 -18.24
C HIS A 521 -13.64 39.71 -19.33
N PRO A 522 -13.24 38.76 -20.22
CA PRO A 522 -14.08 38.32 -21.35
C PRO A 522 -15.43 37.64 -21.01
N ILE A 523 -15.77 37.51 -19.72
CA ILE A 523 -17.06 36.98 -19.25
C ILE A 523 -17.89 38.04 -18.52
N SER A 524 -17.43 39.29 -18.46
CA SER A 524 -18.10 40.34 -17.67
C SER A 524 -19.52 40.62 -18.16
N ASP A 525 -19.75 40.51 -19.47
CA ASP A 525 -21.06 40.67 -20.10
C ASP A 525 -22.04 39.51 -19.79
N TRP A 526 -21.53 38.36 -19.38
CA TRP A 526 -22.33 37.21 -18.96
C TRP A 526 -22.83 37.33 -17.52
N LEU A 527 -22.21 38.19 -16.71
CA LEU A 527 -22.54 38.38 -15.30
C LEU A 527 -23.51 39.56 -15.14
N PRO A 528 -24.75 39.35 -14.66
CA PRO A 528 -25.72 40.43 -14.53
C PRO A 528 -25.38 41.34 -13.34
N GLY A 529 -25.45 42.67 -13.52
CA GLY A 529 -25.33 43.67 -12.46
C GLY A 529 -24.12 43.43 -11.54
N ASN A 530 -24.36 43.11 -10.27
CA ASN A 530 -23.33 42.82 -9.27
C ASN A 530 -22.72 41.40 -9.35
N GLY A 531 -22.84 40.72 -10.50
CA GLY A 531 -22.41 39.33 -10.66
C GLY A 531 -20.92 39.08 -10.40
N ALA A 532 -20.05 40.05 -10.71
CA ALA A 532 -18.62 39.97 -10.36
C ALA A 532 -18.39 39.93 -8.84
N ILE A 533 -19.13 40.74 -8.07
CA ILE A 533 -19.06 40.75 -6.61
C ILE A 533 -19.60 39.44 -6.04
N ALA A 534 -20.70 38.91 -6.59
CA ALA A 534 -21.25 37.63 -6.18
C ALA A 534 -20.26 36.48 -6.41
N LEU A 535 -19.62 36.44 -7.58
CA LEU A 535 -18.58 35.47 -7.92
C LEU A 535 -17.38 35.57 -6.95
N GLY A 536 -16.88 36.78 -6.73
CA GLY A 536 -15.80 37.02 -5.77
C GLY A 536 -16.15 36.58 -4.34
N THR A 537 -17.40 36.82 -3.92
CA THR A 537 -17.90 36.41 -2.59
C THR A 537 -17.94 34.89 -2.45
N ILE A 538 -18.39 34.17 -3.49
CA ILE A 538 -18.40 32.70 -3.52
C ILE A 538 -16.96 32.17 -3.42
N MET A 539 -16.03 32.71 -4.20
CA MET A 539 -14.63 32.30 -4.16
C MET A 539 -13.99 32.59 -2.80
N ALA A 540 -14.17 33.79 -2.25
CA ALA A 540 -13.65 34.15 -0.94
C ALA A 540 -14.22 33.23 0.17
N SER A 541 -15.52 32.92 0.11
CA SER A 541 -16.16 31.99 1.05
C SER A 541 -15.57 30.58 0.95
N ALA A 542 -15.29 30.11 -0.28
CA ALA A 542 -14.64 28.83 -0.51
C ALA A 542 -13.22 28.80 0.06
N THR A 543 -12.43 29.87 -0.13
CA THR A 543 -11.08 30.02 0.45
C THR A 543 -11.12 30.03 1.97
N VAL A 544 -12.00 30.83 2.59
CA VAL A 544 -12.16 30.89 4.05
C VAL A 544 -12.51 29.52 4.62
N LEU A 545 -13.41 28.78 3.95
CA LEU A 545 -13.77 27.44 4.38
C LEU A 545 -12.61 26.45 4.22
N SER A 546 -11.87 26.52 3.12
CA SER A 546 -10.65 25.71 2.91
C SER A 546 -9.60 25.96 3.99
N ILE A 547 -9.34 27.23 4.34
CA ILE A 547 -8.45 27.64 5.43
C ILE A 547 -8.94 27.08 6.77
N THR A 548 -10.24 27.19 7.04
CA THR A 548 -10.86 26.69 8.28
C THR A 548 -10.69 25.17 8.42
N LEU A 549 -10.91 24.41 7.34
CA LEU A 549 -10.72 22.96 7.34
C LEU A 549 -9.26 22.58 7.57
N SER A 550 -8.32 23.27 6.90
CA SER A 550 -6.88 23.07 7.13
C SER A 550 -6.46 23.42 8.57
N TRP A 551 -7.09 24.43 9.17
CA TRP A 551 -6.84 24.83 10.57
C TRP A 551 -7.31 23.76 11.57
N ILE A 552 -8.47 23.17 11.31
CA ILE A 552 -9.01 22.04 12.08
C ILE A 552 -8.07 20.83 11.94
N ALA A 553 -7.62 20.52 10.72
CA ALA A 553 -6.73 19.40 10.47
C ALA A 553 -5.36 19.55 11.16
N CYS A 554 -4.82 20.78 11.22
CA CYS A 554 -3.56 21.09 11.91
C CYS A 554 -3.77 21.38 13.43
N SER A 555 -4.63 20.62 14.11
CA SER A 555 -4.96 20.85 15.54
C SER A 555 -4.12 20.06 16.54
N THR A 556 -3.44 19.02 16.08
CA THR A 556 -2.44 18.23 16.81
C THR A 556 -1.29 19.13 17.31
N LEU A 557 -0.68 18.79 18.44
CA LEU A 557 0.34 19.64 19.07
C LEU A 557 1.52 19.91 18.13
N HIS A 558 1.96 18.91 17.37
CA HIS A 558 3.06 19.02 16.42
C HIS A 558 2.75 19.96 15.23
N HIS A 559 1.51 19.98 14.72
CA HIS A 559 1.14 20.80 13.55
C HIS A 559 0.68 22.21 13.88
N ARG A 560 0.46 22.58 15.15
CA ARG A 560 -0.04 23.91 15.53
C ARG A 560 0.80 25.06 14.99
N ARG A 561 2.11 24.89 14.93
CA ARG A 561 3.03 25.90 14.38
C ARG A 561 2.90 26.08 12.86
N LEU A 562 2.32 25.11 12.16
CA LEU A 562 2.06 25.18 10.72
C LEU A 562 0.86 26.09 10.39
N ARG A 563 -0.02 26.35 11.35
CA ARG A 563 -1.25 27.13 11.14
C ARG A 563 -1.03 28.53 10.56
N ARG A 564 0.08 29.19 10.93
CA ARG A 564 0.45 30.51 10.39
C ARG A 564 0.76 30.50 8.89
N TRP A 565 1.05 29.33 8.31
CA TRP A 565 1.35 29.17 6.88
C TRP A 565 0.11 28.79 6.05
N ILE A 566 -1.01 28.43 6.68
CA ILE A 566 -2.24 28.04 5.98
C ILE A 566 -2.72 29.10 4.99
N PRO A 567 -2.72 30.42 5.29
CA PRO A 567 -3.13 31.42 4.30
C PRO A 567 -2.28 31.43 3.03
N THR A 568 -1.03 30.97 3.09
CA THR A 568 -0.13 30.92 1.93
C THR A 568 -0.38 29.72 1.02
N MET A 569 -1.25 28.77 1.40
CA MET A 569 -1.58 27.59 0.60
C MET A 569 -2.18 27.95 -0.76
N GLU A 570 -2.84 29.10 -0.89
CA GLU A 570 -3.36 29.57 -2.17
C GLU A 570 -2.24 29.79 -3.21
N LEU A 571 -1.03 30.15 -2.78
CA LEU A 571 0.13 30.27 -3.68
C LEU A 571 0.74 28.91 -4.05
N TYR A 572 0.42 27.85 -3.32
CA TYR A 572 0.92 26.49 -3.54
C TYR A 572 0.06 25.72 -4.55
N PHE A 573 -1.27 25.89 -4.52
CA PHE A 573 -2.19 25.15 -5.41
C PHE A 573 -2.02 25.37 -6.92
N PRO A 574 -1.55 26.54 -7.44
CA PRO A 574 -1.28 26.70 -8.87
C PRO A 574 -0.27 25.68 -9.44
N LEU A 575 0.64 25.15 -8.60
CA LEU A 575 1.55 24.09 -9.02
C LEU A 575 0.78 22.83 -9.48
N ALA A 576 -0.40 22.57 -8.92
CA ALA A 576 -1.26 21.45 -9.30
C ALA A 576 -1.73 21.58 -10.75
N SER A 577 -1.99 22.81 -11.23
CA SER A 577 -2.35 23.08 -12.62
C SER A 577 -1.18 22.81 -13.59
N ILE A 578 0.06 23.07 -13.17
CA ILE A 578 1.24 22.71 -13.97
C ILE A 578 1.42 21.19 -13.99
N ALA A 579 1.26 20.53 -12.84
CA ALA A 579 1.37 19.08 -12.71
C ALA A 579 0.33 18.32 -13.56
N ILE A 580 -0.93 18.80 -13.64
CA ILE A 580 -1.96 18.15 -14.44
C ILE A 580 -1.70 18.28 -15.95
N LEU A 581 -1.16 19.41 -16.41
CA LEU A 581 -0.77 19.58 -17.81
C LEU A 581 0.33 18.58 -18.19
N LYS A 582 1.37 18.45 -17.35
CA LYS A 582 2.40 17.41 -17.52
C LYS A 582 1.79 16.00 -17.54
N ALA A 583 0.87 15.70 -16.62
CA ALA A 583 0.21 14.39 -16.55
C ALA A 583 -0.57 14.06 -17.83
N LEU A 584 -1.35 15.01 -18.36
CA LEU A 584 -2.11 14.83 -19.60
C LEU A 584 -1.21 14.56 -20.79
N THR A 585 -0.11 15.33 -20.93
CA THR A 585 0.90 15.10 -21.98
C THR A 585 1.56 13.72 -21.84
N GLU A 586 1.91 13.31 -20.62
CA GLU A 586 2.55 12.01 -20.37
C GLU A 586 1.61 10.83 -20.59
N ILE A 587 0.31 10.94 -20.34
CA ILE A 587 -0.64 9.86 -20.66
C ILE A 587 -0.68 9.60 -22.16
N VAL A 588 -0.62 10.66 -22.97
CA VAL A 588 -0.65 10.55 -24.43
C VAL A 588 0.68 10.03 -24.97
N LEU A 589 1.80 10.61 -24.54
CA LEU A 589 3.12 10.31 -25.12
C LEU A 589 3.83 9.12 -24.47
N ARG A 590 3.62 8.89 -23.16
CA ARG A 590 4.38 7.90 -22.35
C ARG A 590 3.50 7.30 -21.22
N PRO A 591 2.41 6.56 -21.55
CA PRO A 591 1.36 6.19 -20.59
C PRO A 591 1.84 5.35 -19.39
N PHE A 592 2.91 4.56 -19.54
CA PHE A 592 3.46 3.73 -18.45
C PHE A 592 4.76 4.27 -17.86
N HIS A 593 5.22 5.46 -18.28
CA HIS A 593 6.42 6.05 -17.72
C HIS A 593 6.20 6.47 -16.26
N TRP A 594 7.16 6.07 -15.43
CA TRP A 594 7.27 6.40 -14.01
C TRP A 594 8.42 7.39 -13.80
N ASP A 595 8.08 8.66 -13.53
CA ASP A 595 9.05 9.72 -13.21
C ASP A 595 9.36 9.65 -11.69
N LYS A 596 10.34 8.82 -11.31
CA LYS A 596 10.71 8.61 -9.89
C LYS A 596 11.25 9.92 -9.30
N THR A 597 10.75 10.30 -8.13
CA THR A 597 11.38 11.33 -7.30
C THR A 597 12.52 10.70 -6.51
N ALA A 598 13.69 11.33 -6.50
CA ALA A 598 14.75 10.94 -5.59
C ALA A 598 14.35 11.31 -4.15
N HIS A 599 14.43 10.34 -3.25
CA HIS A 599 14.20 10.51 -1.82
C HIS A 599 15.56 10.53 -1.09
N GLY A 600 15.62 11.15 0.09
CA GLY A 600 16.84 11.35 0.88
C GLY A 600 17.65 12.60 0.50
N GLY A 601 17.19 13.40 -0.47
CA GLY A 601 17.93 14.56 -0.99
C GLY A 601 17.59 15.90 -0.33
N PHE A 602 16.52 15.98 0.46
CA PHE A 602 16.04 17.24 1.03
C PHE A 602 16.38 17.41 2.51
N GLY A 603 16.85 16.34 3.15
CA GLY A 603 17.31 16.33 4.52
C GLY A 603 16.14 16.36 5.52
N GLY A 604 16.47 15.93 6.74
CA GLY A 604 15.52 15.76 7.82
C GLY A 604 16.11 14.95 8.96
N VAL A 605 17.25 15.42 9.48
CA VAL A 605 17.93 15.19 10.79
C VAL A 605 18.10 13.74 11.29
N ASP A 606 19.18 13.52 12.05
CA ASP A 606 19.53 12.28 12.75
C ASP A 606 18.33 11.59 13.43
N GLN A 607 18.41 10.27 13.56
CA GLN A 607 17.36 9.41 14.12
C GLN A 607 16.77 9.87 15.47
N GLY A 608 17.48 10.72 16.23
CA GLY A 608 16.98 11.34 17.45
C GLY A 608 15.76 12.25 17.23
N ASP A 609 15.72 13.01 16.14
CA ASP A 609 14.61 13.91 15.84
C ASP A 609 13.33 13.15 15.49
N ILE A 610 13.45 12.04 14.75
CA ILE A 610 12.33 11.13 14.47
C ILE A 610 11.72 10.58 15.77
N GLY A 611 12.55 10.20 16.75
CA GLY A 611 12.08 9.74 18.06
C GLY A 611 11.26 10.80 18.80
N THR A 612 11.76 12.04 18.84
CA THR A 612 11.00 13.15 19.48
C THR A 612 9.68 13.48 18.78
N LEU A 613 9.65 13.36 17.44
CA LEU A 613 8.45 13.50 16.62
C LEU A 613 7.44 12.39 16.92
N GLU A 614 7.89 11.13 16.96
CA GLU A 614 7.06 9.97 17.31
C GLU A 614 6.45 10.10 18.71
N ASP A 615 7.23 10.49 19.72
CA ASP A 615 6.75 10.72 21.09
C ASP A 615 5.66 11.81 21.12
N SER A 616 5.84 12.88 20.35
CA SER A 616 4.86 13.97 20.26
C SER A 616 3.54 13.54 19.59
N LEU A 617 3.61 12.62 18.63
CA LEU A 617 2.43 12.04 17.96
C LEU A 617 1.71 11.06 18.89
N ALA A 618 2.44 10.19 19.58
CA ALA A 618 1.90 9.22 20.54
C ALA A 618 1.13 9.92 21.69
N LEU A 619 1.68 11.00 22.23
CA LEU A 619 1.02 11.81 23.27
C LEU A 619 -0.28 12.47 22.79
N THR A 620 -0.35 12.83 21.50
CA THR A 620 -1.54 13.45 20.90
C THR A 620 -2.66 12.43 20.69
N ASP A 621 -2.32 11.21 20.26
CA ASP A 621 -3.28 10.13 20.06
C ASP A 621 -3.87 9.63 21.40
N ALA A 622 -3.06 9.58 22.46
CA ALA A 622 -3.52 9.30 23.83
C ALA A 622 -4.49 10.37 24.38
N GLY A 623 -4.26 11.65 24.05
CA GLY A 623 -5.12 12.78 24.42
C GLY A 623 -6.51 12.76 23.75
N HIS A 624 -6.61 12.19 22.54
CA HIS A 624 -7.88 12.02 21.84
C HIS A 624 -8.70 10.82 22.38
N LEU A 625 -8.04 9.74 22.81
CA LEU A 625 -8.68 8.60 23.47
C LEU A 625 -9.29 9.00 24.83
N THR A 626 -8.55 9.78 25.63
CA THR A 626 -8.99 10.26 26.95
C THR A 626 -10.10 11.31 26.89
N ARG A 627 -10.10 12.21 25.88
CA ARG A 627 -11.21 13.17 25.69
C ARG A 627 -12.52 12.51 25.22
N ASN A 628 -12.45 11.39 24.51
CA ASN A 628 -13.63 10.65 24.08
C ASN A 628 -14.18 9.71 25.17
N SER A 629 -13.35 9.24 26.10
CA SER A 629 -13.83 8.48 27.28
C SER A 629 -14.31 9.38 28.42
N GLY A 630 -13.71 10.57 28.59
CA GLY A 630 -14.02 11.51 29.68
C GLY A 630 -15.36 12.26 29.57
N ARG A 631 -16.12 12.11 28.47
CA ARG A 631 -17.47 12.69 28.33
C ARG A 631 -18.61 11.78 28.83
N VAL A 632 -18.28 10.61 29.39
CA VAL A 632 -19.26 9.64 29.93
C VAL A 632 -19.45 9.77 31.45
N THR A 633 -18.66 10.60 32.14
CA THR A 633 -18.65 10.63 33.62
C THR A 633 -18.84 12.03 34.22
N ARG A 634 -19.80 12.81 33.70
CA ARG A 634 -20.34 13.99 34.41
C ARG A 634 -21.82 14.19 34.09
N ILE A 635 -22.64 13.25 34.57
CA ILE A 635 -24.00 13.52 35.06
C ILE A 635 -24.14 12.64 36.30
N ALA A 636 -23.86 13.24 37.45
CA ALA A 636 -24.39 12.88 38.76
C ALA A 636 -24.98 14.17 39.31
#